data_AF-A0A259FK38-F1
#
_entry.id   AF-A0A259FK38-F1
#
_cell.length_a   1.000
_cell.length_b   1.000
_cell.length_c   1.000
_cell.angle_alpha   90.00
_cell.angle_beta   90.00
_cell.angle_gamma   90.00
#
_symmetry.space_group_name_H-M   'P 1'
#
loop_
_entity.id
_entity.type
_entity.pdbx_description
1 polymer ?
#
loop_
_entity_poly.entity_id
_entity_poly.type
_entity_poly.pdbx_seq_one_letter_code
_entity_poly.pdbx_strand_id
1 'polypeptide(L)'
;MKPTSDLECIDLGEAFDAGLLDAAYREVYLPAFPVRDEQEDPSIWIPRLCDPDANPRLAWLVAGTALADPARRQVLGLLVGEYYAASRCVLISYVAVAAAARGRGLGRQLFDALLRKLESGRLSRGDTVRAVFAEIHDPAAVAASEDVLDPQARLRVMARLGGMRVPVVYLQPPLGPGQSAAGGLWLIVFPELAPAAPPLSDGTVRAFLVEFYRELGSAEPERDPLYADTFASVDALAGRRTLLEPLIDECRVTA
;
A
#
# COMPACT_ATOMS: atom_id res chain seq x y z
N MET A 1 11.12 30.74 -18.33
CA MET A 1 10.74 29.31 -18.37
C MET A 1 11.57 28.62 -17.29
N LYS A 2 10.98 28.27 -16.13
CA LYS A 2 11.73 27.49 -15.13
C LYS A 2 12.07 26.14 -15.77
N PRO A 3 13.30 25.61 -15.65
CA PRO A 3 13.57 24.25 -16.09
C PRO A 3 12.64 23.34 -15.31
N THR A 4 11.70 22.70 -16.01
CA THR A 4 11.06 21.49 -15.51
C THR A 4 12.19 20.50 -15.32
N SER A 5 12.61 20.29 -14.08
CA SER A 5 13.43 19.13 -13.74
C SER A 5 12.63 17.91 -14.19
N ASP A 6 13.16 17.13 -15.13
CA ASP A 6 12.50 15.92 -15.62
C ASP A 6 12.26 15.01 -14.41
N LEU A 7 10.99 14.77 -14.13
CA LEU A 7 10.59 13.91 -13.04
C LEU A 7 10.76 12.47 -13.50
N GLU A 8 11.49 11.70 -12.71
CA GLU A 8 11.86 10.31 -12.94
C GLU A 8 11.11 9.41 -11.94
N CYS A 9 10.87 8.16 -12.34
CA CYS A 9 10.41 7.10 -11.45
C CYS A 9 11.27 5.86 -11.68
N ILE A 10 11.96 5.39 -10.64
CA ILE A 10 12.80 4.18 -10.66
C ILE A 10 12.14 3.12 -9.79
N ASP A 11 12.16 1.87 -10.23
CA ASP A 11 11.74 0.72 -9.44
C ASP A 11 12.96 -0.06 -8.92
N LEU A 12 13.18 -0.03 -7.60
CA LEU A 12 14.31 -0.72 -6.98
C LEU A 12 14.15 -2.25 -6.98
N GLY A 13 12.95 -2.78 -7.24
CA GLY A 13 12.73 -4.21 -7.46
C GLY A 13 13.19 -4.68 -8.84
N GLU A 14 13.50 -3.77 -9.77
CA GLU A 14 14.03 -4.09 -11.11
C GLU A 14 15.48 -3.64 -11.28
N ALA A 15 15.84 -2.50 -10.68
CA ALA A 15 17.17 -1.92 -10.72
C ALA A 15 17.56 -1.50 -9.30
N PHE A 16 17.97 -2.47 -8.49
CA PHE A 16 18.33 -2.22 -7.09
C PHE A 16 19.52 -1.26 -6.98
N ASP A 17 19.33 -0.18 -6.21
CA ASP A 17 20.35 0.80 -5.81
C ASP A 17 20.19 1.04 -4.31
N ALA A 18 21.14 0.53 -3.53
CA ALA A 18 21.14 0.67 -2.07
C ALA A 18 21.22 2.13 -1.60
N GLY A 19 21.91 2.99 -2.34
CA GLY A 19 22.01 4.41 -2.01
C GLY A 19 20.72 5.17 -2.30
N LEU A 20 19.98 4.78 -3.35
CA LEU A 20 18.65 5.33 -3.63
C LEU A 20 17.62 4.83 -2.60
N LEU A 21 17.71 3.56 -2.17
CA LEU A 21 16.89 3.04 -1.08
C LEU A 21 17.12 3.81 0.23
N ASP A 22 18.38 4.00 0.64
CA ASP A 22 18.72 4.75 1.87
C ASP A 22 18.24 6.21 1.80
N ALA A 23 18.40 6.87 0.65
CA ALA A 23 17.88 8.23 0.44
C ALA A 23 16.34 8.27 0.56
N ALA A 24 15.63 7.38 -0.13
CA ALA A 24 14.17 7.31 -0.05
C ALA A 24 13.67 6.99 1.37
N TYR A 25 14.36 6.10 2.06
CA TYR A 25 14.05 5.73 3.45
C TYR A 25 14.20 6.93 4.40
N ARG A 26 15.33 7.62 4.35
CA ARG A 26 15.62 8.73 5.26
C ARG A 26 14.85 10.01 4.94
N GLU A 27 14.73 10.34 3.66
CA GLU A 27 14.21 11.65 3.22
C GLU A 27 12.68 11.66 3.10
N VAL A 28 12.05 10.51 2.85
CA VAL A 28 10.60 10.43 2.60
C VAL A 28 9.89 9.43 3.52
N TYR A 29 10.40 8.19 3.68
CA TYR A 29 9.72 7.18 4.48
C TYR A 29 9.65 7.55 5.96
N LEU A 30 10.81 7.74 6.62
CA LEU A 30 10.85 8.04 8.07
C LEU A 30 10.05 9.30 8.44
N PRO A 31 10.09 10.41 7.68
CA PRO A 31 9.24 11.57 7.97
C PRO A 31 7.75 11.33 7.74
N ALA A 32 7.37 10.39 6.88
CA ALA A 32 5.97 10.10 6.56
C ALA A 32 5.33 9.10 7.54
N PHE A 33 6.12 8.24 8.16
CA PHE A 33 5.67 7.17 9.06
C PHE A 33 6.41 7.26 10.41
N PRO A 34 6.01 8.17 11.32
CA PRO A 34 6.74 8.43 12.56
C PRO A 34 6.45 7.39 13.67
N VAL A 35 5.38 6.60 13.52
CA VAL A 35 4.99 5.55 14.46
C VAL A 35 5.88 4.33 14.25
N ARG A 36 6.65 3.97 15.28
CA ARG A 36 7.63 2.88 15.19
C ARG A 36 7.00 1.51 14.86
N ASP A 37 5.80 1.26 15.36
CA ASP A 37 5.11 -0.01 15.12
C ASP A 37 4.58 -0.16 13.69
N GLU A 38 4.56 0.93 12.92
CA GLU A 38 4.21 0.98 11.49
C GLU A 38 5.47 1.09 10.60
N GLN A 39 6.67 1.02 11.19
CA GLN A 39 7.92 1.11 10.46
C GLN A 39 8.54 -0.27 10.21
N GLU A 40 9.08 -0.44 9.01
CA GLU A 40 10.01 -1.50 8.65
C GLU A 40 11.44 -0.92 8.48
N ASP A 41 12.42 -1.78 8.67
CA ASP A 41 13.84 -1.47 8.43
C ASP A 41 14.24 -1.95 7.02
N PRO A 42 15.14 -1.25 6.31
CA PRO A 42 15.64 -1.68 5.00
C PRO A 42 16.17 -3.12 4.97
N SER A 43 16.67 -3.66 6.07
CA SER A 43 17.06 -5.08 6.19
C SER A 43 15.92 -6.07 5.94
N ILE A 44 14.65 -5.66 6.06
CA ILE A 44 13.47 -6.45 5.70
C ILE A 44 13.23 -6.41 4.18
N TRP A 45 13.40 -5.25 3.55
CA TRP A 45 13.14 -5.07 2.12
C TRP A 45 14.26 -5.59 1.22
N ILE A 46 15.52 -5.38 1.61
CA ILE A 46 16.68 -5.71 0.77
C ILE A 46 16.68 -7.18 0.32
N PRO A 47 16.46 -8.18 1.21
CA PRO A 47 16.34 -9.57 0.77
C PRO A 47 15.24 -9.77 -0.27
N ARG A 48 14.08 -9.13 -0.08
CA ARG A 48 12.92 -9.24 -0.99
C ARG A 48 13.11 -8.51 -2.32
N LEU A 49 13.90 -7.42 -2.34
CA LEU A 49 14.24 -6.69 -3.57
C LEU A 49 15.30 -7.41 -4.40
N CYS A 50 16.20 -8.14 -3.75
CA CYS A 50 17.31 -8.83 -4.40
C CYS A 50 16.98 -10.28 -4.78
N ASP A 51 16.06 -10.93 -4.08
CA ASP A 51 15.61 -12.29 -4.38
C ASP A 51 14.38 -12.25 -5.32
N PRO A 52 14.51 -12.69 -6.58
CA PRO A 52 13.39 -12.68 -7.50
C PRO A 52 12.24 -13.59 -7.05
N ASP A 53 12.52 -14.64 -6.25
CA ASP A 53 11.56 -15.62 -5.75
C ASP A 53 11.00 -15.27 -4.37
N ALA A 54 11.34 -14.10 -3.82
CA ALA A 54 10.79 -13.61 -2.57
C ALA A 54 9.25 -13.59 -2.57
N ASN A 55 8.66 -13.86 -1.41
CA ASN A 55 7.24 -13.65 -1.14
C ASN A 55 7.11 -12.73 0.10
N PRO A 56 6.28 -11.68 0.03
CA PRO A 56 5.75 -11.08 -1.20
C PRO A 56 6.87 -10.50 -2.09
N ARG A 57 6.62 -10.39 -3.39
CA ARG A 57 7.54 -9.69 -4.32
C ARG A 57 7.30 -8.20 -4.24
N LEU A 58 8.37 -7.41 -4.19
CA LEU A 58 8.27 -5.96 -4.03
C LEU A 58 8.34 -5.22 -5.37
N ALA A 59 7.45 -4.25 -5.55
CA ALA A 59 7.64 -3.09 -6.39
C ALA A 59 8.01 -1.92 -5.47
N TRP A 60 9.18 -1.33 -5.65
CA TRP A 60 9.65 -0.22 -4.80
C TRP A 60 9.92 0.98 -5.67
N LEU A 61 8.89 1.79 -5.85
CA LEU A 61 8.88 2.92 -6.77
C LEU A 61 9.39 4.16 -6.03
N VAL A 62 10.42 4.81 -6.58
CA VAL A 62 10.98 6.07 -6.10
C VAL A 62 10.78 7.13 -7.16
N ALA A 63 10.10 8.21 -6.81
CA ALA A 63 9.85 9.35 -7.70
C ALA A 63 10.70 10.55 -7.29
N GLY A 64 11.29 11.26 -8.26
CA GLY A 64 12.17 12.38 -7.97
C GLY A 64 12.87 12.93 -9.20
N THR A 65 14.02 13.57 -9.03
CA THR A 65 14.79 14.16 -10.13
C THR A 65 16.25 13.74 -10.04
N ALA A 66 16.89 13.44 -11.17
CA ALA A 66 18.27 13.00 -11.22
C ALA A 66 18.54 11.80 -10.29
N LEU A 67 17.60 10.85 -10.21
CA LEU A 67 17.60 9.76 -9.22
C LEU A 67 18.82 8.85 -9.34
N ALA A 68 19.36 8.72 -10.55
CA ALA A 68 20.58 7.96 -10.85
C ALA A 68 21.89 8.68 -10.47
N ASP A 69 21.84 9.96 -10.08
CA ASP A 69 23.02 10.74 -9.70
C ASP A 69 23.04 11.01 -8.18
N PRO A 70 23.88 10.31 -7.40
CA PRO A 70 23.93 10.47 -5.95
C PRO A 70 24.21 11.91 -5.47
N ALA A 71 24.89 12.73 -6.26
CA ALA A 71 25.25 14.10 -5.88
C ALA A 71 24.13 15.12 -6.19
N ARG A 72 23.19 14.77 -7.06
CA ARG A 72 22.13 15.68 -7.53
C ARG A 72 20.71 15.16 -7.30
N ARG A 73 20.55 13.89 -6.90
CA ARG A 73 19.23 13.30 -6.71
C ARG A 73 18.41 14.06 -5.69
N GLN A 74 17.13 14.17 -5.99
CA GLN A 74 16.13 14.63 -5.04
C GLN A 74 15.02 13.60 -5.01
N VAL A 75 14.82 12.94 -3.86
CA VAL A 75 13.72 12.01 -3.68
C VAL A 75 12.48 12.80 -3.25
N LEU A 76 11.40 12.69 -4.02
CA LEU A 76 10.18 13.48 -3.84
C LEU A 76 8.97 12.63 -3.45
N GLY A 77 9.03 11.32 -3.65
CA GLY A 77 8.00 10.40 -3.22
C GLY A 77 8.41 8.94 -3.39
N LEU A 78 7.65 8.07 -2.74
CA LEU A 78 7.79 6.62 -2.85
C LEU A 78 6.43 5.93 -2.85
N LEU A 79 6.40 4.74 -3.45
CA LEU A 79 5.31 3.77 -3.33
C LEU A 79 5.91 2.37 -3.23
N VAL A 80 5.43 1.59 -2.26
CA VAL A 80 5.79 0.18 -2.07
C VAL A 80 4.55 -0.66 -2.33
N GLY A 81 4.67 -1.57 -3.29
CA GLY A 81 3.65 -2.56 -3.62
C GLY A 81 4.17 -3.96 -3.38
N GLU A 82 3.39 -4.79 -2.70
CA GLU A 82 3.75 -6.14 -2.30
C GLU A 82 2.85 -7.15 -3.01
N TYR A 83 3.40 -7.94 -3.91
CA TYR A 83 2.64 -8.96 -4.63
C TYR A 83 2.70 -10.31 -3.92
N TYR A 84 1.53 -10.76 -3.51
CA TYR A 84 1.26 -12.01 -2.81
C TYR A 84 0.83 -13.06 -3.84
N ALA A 85 1.74 -14.02 -4.13
CA ALA A 85 1.62 -14.88 -5.30
C ALA A 85 0.47 -15.89 -5.22
N ALA A 86 0.13 -16.40 -4.02
CA ALA A 86 -0.90 -17.43 -3.87
C ALA A 86 -2.32 -16.86 -4.08
N SER A 87 -2.58 -15.66 -3.57
CA SER A 87 -3.82 -14.90 -3.70
C SER A 87 -3.86 -14.04 -4.97
N ARG A 88 -2.70 -13.83 -5.60
CA ARG A 88 -2.49 -12.92 -6.74
C ARG A 88 -2.95 -11.50 -6.46
N CYS A 89 -2.82 -11.07 -5.21
CA CYS A 89 -3.21 -9.74 -4.77
C CYS A 89 -1.97 -8.88 -4.53
N VAL A 90 -2.14 -7.56 -4.57
CA VAL A 90 -1.10 -6.60 -4.22
C VAL A 90 -1.55 -5.82 -2.98
N LEU A 91 -0.65 -5.58 -2.03
CA LEU A 91 -0.83 -4.59 -0.97
C LEU A 91 0.05 -3.37 -1.26
N ILE A 92 -0.53 -2.17 -1.31
CA ILE A 92 0.23 -0.92 -1.25
C ILE A 92 0.46 -0.63 0.22
N SER A 93 1.59 -1.09 0.77
CA SER A 93 1.92 -0.94 2.18
C SER A 93 2.37 0.48 2.51
N TYR A 94 3.09 1.13 1.60
CA TYR A 94 3.57 2.49 1.82
C TYR A 94 3.38 3.37 0.58
N VAL A 95 2.84 4.57 0.79
CA VAL A 95 2.87 5.64 -0.21
C VAL A 95 3.07 6.97 0.49
N ALA A 96 4.08 7.72 0.02
CA ALA A 96 4.42 9.01 0.61
C ALA A 96 4.95 9.97 -0.45
N VAL A 97 4.65 11.25 -0.24
CA VAL A 97 5.19 12.36 -1.03
C VAL A 97 5.77 13.38 -0.07
N ALA A 98 7.02 13.77 -0.33
CA ALA A 98 7.74 14.77 0.45
C ALA A 98 6.89 16.06 0.58
N ALA A 99 6.88 16.68 1.75
CA ALA A 99 6.01 17.81 2.06
C ALA A 99 6.13 18.95 1.02
N ALA A 100 7.37 19.28 0.62
CA ALA A 100 7.66 20.32 -0.38
C ALA A 100 7.19 19.97 -1.81
N ALA A 101 6.83 18.72 -2.07
CA ALA A 101 6.41 18.23 -3.38
C ALA A 101 4.92 17.84 -3.46
N ARG A 102 4.16 18.00 -2.37
CA ARG A 102 2.72 17.75 -2.32
C ARG A 102 1.96 18.69 -3.26
N GLY A 103 0.77 18.26 -3.71
CA GLY A 103 -0.08 19.04 -4.62
C GLY A 103 0.41 19.10 -6.08
N ARG A 104 1.50 18.41 -6.43
CA ARG A 104 2.08 18.36 -7.78
C ARG A 104 1.70 17.13 -8.61
N GLY A 105 0.71 16.35 -8.13
CA GLY A 105 0.25 15.14 -8.80
C GLY A 105 1.14 13.89 -8.65
N LEU A 106 2.21 13.95 -7.84
CA LEU A 106 3.16 12.83 -7.67
C LEU A 106 2.53 11.52 -7.19
N GLY A 107 1.55 11.59 -6.28
CA GLY A 107 0.84 10.39 -5.82
C GLY A 107 0.14 9.64 -6.95
N ARG A 108 -0.53 10.37 -7.87
CA ARG A 108 -1.13 9.76 -9.06
C ARG A 108 -0.07 9.18 -9.99
N GLN A 109 1.05 9.88 -10.19
CA GLN A 109 2.12 9.37 -11.05
C GLN A 109 2.74 8.06 -10.52
N LEU A 110 2.88 7.91 -9.19
CA LEU A 110 3.31 6.67 -8.56
C LEU A 110 2.27 5.55 -8.76
N PHE A 111 0.97 5.85 -8.63
CA PHE A 111 -0.10 4.88 -8.91
C PHE A 111 -0.11 4.46 -10.39
N ASP A 112 0.05 5.40 -11.31
CA ASP A 112 0.12 5.11 -12.74
C ASP A 112 1.37 4.28 -13.08
N ALA A 113 2.49 4.50 -12.38
CA ALA A 113 3.71 3.70 -12.51
C ALA A 113 3.50 2.26 -12.00
N LEU A 114 2.82 2.10 -10.85
CA LEU A 114 2.42 0.79 -10.35
C LEU A 114 1.50 0.09 -11.37
N LEU A 115 0.45 0.76 -11.84
CA LEU A 115 -0.47 0.21 -12.85
C LEU A 115 0.28 -0.32 -14.07
N ARG A 116 1.18 0.49 -14.65
CA ARG A 116 2.00 0.05 -15.80
C ARG A 116 2.83 -1.21 -15.50
N LYS A 117 3.35 -1.35 -14.28
CA LYS A 117 4.11 -2.54 -13.86
C LYS A 117 3.20 -3.77 -13.70
N LEU A 118 1.99 -3.59 -13.18
CA LEU A 118 0.99 -4.66 -13.06
C LEU A 118 0.51 -5.10 -14.45
N GLU A 119 0.19 -4.17 -15.34
CA GLU A 119 -0.22 -4.43 -16.72
C GLU A 119 0.88 -5.11 -17.54
N SER A 120 2.14 -4.76 -17.31
CA SER A 120 3.26 -5.44 -17.98
C SER A 120 3.49 -6.86 -17.45
N GLY A 121 2.80 -7.28 -16.38
CA GLY A 121 2.95 -8.58 -15.74
C GLY A 121 4.32 -8.81 -15.09
N ARG A 122 5.15 -7.77 -14.94
CA ARG A 122 6.53 -7.93 -14.45
C ARG A 122 6.55 -8.26 -12.96
N LEU A 123 5.70 -7.59 -12.17
CA LEU A 123 5.54 -7.91 -10.75
C LEU A 123 4.92 -9.29 -10.54
N SER A 124 3.86 -9.59 -11.29
CA SER A 124 3.06 -10.81 -11.13
C SER A 124 3.64 -12.04 -11.84
N ARG A 125 4.70 -11.88 -12.65
CA ARG A 125 5.22 -12.90 -13.58
C ARG A 125 4.17 -13.41 -14.58
N GLY A 126 3.35 -12.48 -15.08
CA GLY A 126 2.33 -12.75 -16.09
C GLY A 126 0.99 -13.24 -15.53
N ASP A 127 0.88 -13.52 -14.23
CA ASP A 127 -0.41 -13.79 -13.61
C ASP A 127 -1.32 -12.56 -13.63
N THR A 128 -2.62 -12.79 -13.77
CA THR A 128 -3.64 -11.76 -13.61
C THR A 128 -3.78 -11.38 -12.14
N VAL A 129 -3.46 -10.12 -11.82
CA VAL A 129 -3.69 -9.53 -10.49
C VAL A 129 -5.18 -9.49 -10.19
N ARG A 130 -5.56 -9.96 -8.99
CA ARG A 130 -6.96 -10.14 -8.57
C ARG A 130 -7.52 -8.95 -7.81
N ALA A 131 -6.67 -8.24 -7.08
CA ALA A 131 -7.02 -7.02 -6.36
C ALA A 131 -5.74 -6.27 -5.97
N VAL A 132 -5.86 -4.95 -5.78
CA VAL A 132 -4.81 -4.11 -5.20
C VAL A 132 -5.40 -3.41 -3.97
N PHE A 133 -4.93 -3.84 -2.80
CA PHE A 133 -5.35 -3.35 -1.49
C PHE A 133 -4.41 -2.26 -0.97
N ALA A 134 -4.86 -1.53 0.05
CA ALA A 134 -4.04 -0.73 0.94
C ALA A 134 -4.70 -0.66 2.32
N GLU A 135 -3.95 -0.17 3.28
CA GLU A 135 -4.43 0.12 4.63
C GLU A 135 -4.43 1.63 4.87
N ILE A 136 -5.47 2.14 5.52
CA ILE A 136 -5.51 3.53 6.00
C ILE A 136 -6.08 3.59 7.40
N HIS A 137 -5.66 4.57 8.19
CA HIS A 137 -6.31 4.87 9.48
C HIS A 137 -7.81 5.12 9.31
N ASP A 138 -8.59 4.52 10.19
CA ASP A 138 -9.98 4.87 10.39
C ASP A 138 -10.03 6.31 10.93
N PRO A 139 -10.60 7.26 10.19
CA PRO A 139 -10.62 8.65 10.60
C PRO A 139 -11.49 8.91 11.85
N ALA A 140 -12.28 7.94 12.30
CA ALA A 140 -13.00 7.99 13.58
C ALA A 140 -12.19 7.44 14.76
N ALA A 141 -11.15 6.64 14.51
CA ALA A 141 -10.34 6.00 15.54
C ALA A 141 -9.03 6.74 15.84
N VAL A 142 -8.49 7.50 14.88
CA VAL A 142 -7.20 8.18 15.00
C VAL A 142 -7.38 9.70 15.05
N ALA A 143 -6.81 10.34 16.06
CA ALA A 143 -6.83 11.80 16.17
C ALA A 143 -5.88 12.44 15.15
N ALA A 144 -6.23 13.60 14.60
CA ALA A 144 -5.38 14.30 13.62
C ALA A 144 -3.98 14.68 14.15
N SER A 145 -3.79 14.71 15.47
CA SER A 145 -2.49 14.95 16.13
C SER A 145 -1.56 13.73 16.12
N GLU A 146 -2.09 12.54 15.82
CA GLU A 146 -1.38 11.26 15.86
C GLU A 146 -0.92 10.79 14.47
N ASP A 147 -1.29 11.52 13.41
CA ASP A 147 -0.92 11.22 12.01
C ASP A 147 -0.19 12.42 11.36
N VAL A 148 0.78 12.15 10.48
CA VAL A 148 1.50 13.17 9.69
C VAL A 148 0.61 13.84 8.65
N LEU A 149 -0.47 13.14 8.27
CA LEU A 149 -1.52 13.67 7.43
C LEU A 149 -2.86 13.55 8.15
N ASP A 150 -3.59 14.66 8.26
CA ASP A 150 -4.97 14.67 8.72
C ASP A 150 -5.77 13.48 8.11
N PRO A 151 -6.35 12.58 8.94
CA PRO A 151 -7.01 11.37 8.43
C PRO A 151 -8.13 11.67 7.41
N GLN A 152 -8.82 12.80 7.54
CA GLN A 152 -9.83 13.24 6.56
C GLN A 152 -9.18 13.68 5.23
N ALA A 153 -8.02 14.34 5.27
CA ALA A 153 -7.23 14.64 4.08
C ALA A 153 -6.71 13.36 3.41
N ARG A 154 -6.25 12.37 4.19
CA ARG A 154 -5.85 11.04 3.68
C ARG A 154 -6.99 10.35 2.95
N LEU A 155 -8.18 10.35 3.55
CA LEU A 155 -9.39 9.78 2.96
C LEU A 155 -9.74 10.44 1.61
N ARG A 156 -9.69 11.78 1.53
CA ARG A 156 -9.89 12.54 0.28
C ARG A 156 -8.86 12.21 -0.79
N VAL A 157 -7.60 12.04 -0.40
CA VAL A 157 -6.54 11.66 -1.33
C VAL A 157 -6.78 10.26 -1.88
N MET A 158 -7.05 9.27 -1.02
CA MET A 158 -7.29 7.89 -1.46
C MET A 158 -8.55 7.76 -2.30
N ALA A 159 -9.63 8.45 -1.95
CA ALA A 159 -10.85 8.49 -2.77
C ALA A 159 -10.57 9.05 -4.18
N ARG A 160 -9.80 10.14 -4.30
CA ARG A 160 -9.39 10.71 -5.61
C ARG A 160 -8.44 9.81 -6.40
N LEU A 161 -7.74 8.90 -5.72
CA LEU A 161 -6.91 7.88 -6.36
C LEU A 161 -7.73 6.63 -6.76
N GLY A 162 -9.05 6.62 -6.52
CA GLY A 162 -9.95 5.52 -6.89
C GLY A 162 -10.15 4.47 -5.79
N GLY A 163 -9.75 4.78 -4.56
CA GLY A 163 -9.89 3.89 -3.42
C GLY A 163 -11.35 3.70 -3.01
N MET A 164 -11.71 2.45 -2.71
CA MET A 164 -13.00 2.07 -2.11
C MET A 164 -12.78 1.24 -0.86
N ARG A 165 -13.67 1.37 0.13
CA ARG A 165 -13.60 0.64 1.39
C ARG A 165 -14.06 -0.80 1.18
N VAL A 166 -13.34 -1.75 1.78
CA VAL A 166 -13.80 -3.11 2.03
C VAL A 166 -14.39 -3.12 3.45
N PRO A 167 -15.71 -3.34 3.63
CA PRO A 167 -16.38 -3.16 4.93
C PRO A 167 -16.18 -4.38 5.83
N VAL A 168 -14.93 -4.61 6.22
CA VAL A 168 -14.49 -5.66 7.14
C VAL A 168 -13.91 -5.03 8.40
N VAL A 169 -14.00 -5.78 9.51
CA VAL A 169 -13.27 -5.45 10.74
C VAL A 169 -11.81 -5.82 10.51
N TYR A 170 -11.01 -4.84 10.14
CA TYR A 170 -9.63 -5.08 9.77
C TYR A 170 -8.69 -4.95 10.98
N LEU A 171 -7.80 -5.93 11.13
CA LEU A 171 -6.71 -5.93 12.10
C LEU A 171 -5.41 -6.18 11.34
N GLN A 172 -4.45 -5.27 11.48
CA GLN A 172 -3.11 -5.49 10.95
C GLN A 172 -2.34 -6.42 11.92
N PRO A 173 -1.72 -7.50 11.42
CA PRO A 173 -0.90 -8.38 12.24
C PRO A 173 0.38 -7.65 12.68
N PRO A 174 1.10 -8.13 13.73
CA PRO A 174 2.40 -7.58 14.09
C PRO A 174 3.37 -7.60 12.89
N LEU A 175 4.02 -6.48 12.59
CA LEU A 175 4.97 -6.37 11.47
C LEU A 175 6.34 -7.02 11.76
N GLY A 176 6.58 -7.43 13.01
CA GLY A 176 7.86 -8.01 13.42
C GLY A 176 7.90 -8.45 14.88
N PRO A 177 8.99 -9.12 15.29
CA PRO A 177 9.16 -9.61 16.65
C PRO A 177 9.07 -8.48 17.69
N GLY A 178 8.13 -8.62 18.63
CA GLY A 178 7.93 -7.65 19.72
C GLY A 178 7.02 -6.47 19.39
N GLN A 179 6.49 -6.39 18.17
CA GLN A 179 5.41 -5.48 17.81
C GLN A 179 4.03 -6.08 18.17
N SER A 180 3.02 -5.23 18.29
CA SER A 180 1.63 -5.64 18.55
C SER A 180 0.80 -5.57 17.27
N ALA A 181 -0.31 -6.31 17.23
CA ALA A 181 -1.30 -6.13 16.17
C ALA A 181 -1.92 -4.72 16.28
N ALA A 182 -2.18 -4.08 15.14
CA ALA A 182 -2.72 -2.72 15.08
C ALA A 182 -4.18 -2.72 14.59
N GLY A 183 -5.06 -2.18 15.42
CA GLY A 183 -6.46 -1.90 15.07
C GLY A 183 -6.66 -0.46 14.60
N GLY A 184 -7.91 -0.06 14.36
CA GLY A 184 -8.22 1.31 13.92
C GLY A 184 -7.81 1.60 12.47
N LEU A 185 -7.69 0.56 11.66
CA LEU A 185 -7.37 0.62 10.23
C LEU A 185 -8.57 0.15 9.41
N TRP A 186 -8.69 0.69 8.20
CA TRP A 186 -9.55 0.16 7.15
C TRP A 186 -8.72 -0.52 6.09
N LEU A 187 -9.22 -1.67 5.62
CA LEU A 187 -8.80 -2.25 4.36
C LEU A 187 -9.53 -1.54 3.21
N ILE A 188 -8.77 -1.02 2.25
CA ILE A 188 -9.30 -0.38 1.04
C ILE A 188 -8.78 -1.10 -0.20
N VAL A 189 -9.45 -0.93 -1.33
CA VAL A 189 -9.08 -1.51 -2.62
C VAL A 189 -9.10 -0.45 -3.71
N PHE A 190 -8.25 -0.62 -4.73
CA PHE A 190 -8.18 0.23 -5.92
C PHE A 190 -8.53 -0.61 -7.17
N PRO A 191 -9.81 -0.72 -7.56
CA PRO A 191 -10.22 -1.54 -8.70
C PRO A 191 -9.56 -1.13 -10.02
N GLU A 192 -9.29 0.16 -10.21
CA GLU A 192 -8.62 0.69 -11.40
C GLU A 192 -7.17 0.20 -11.55
N LEU A 193 -6.54 -0.28 -10.47
CA LEU A 193 -5.20 -0.88 -10.53
C LEU A 193 -5.21 -2.37 -10.89
N ALA A 194 -6.39 -2.98 -11.01
CA ALA A 194 -6.56 -4.36 -11.47
C ALA A 194 -7.69 -4.44 -12.53
N PRO A 195 -7.58 -3.74 -13.67
CA PRO A 195 -8.68 -3.58 -14.63
C PRO A 195 -9.11 -4.90 -15.30
N ALA A 196 -8.25 -5.92 -15.31
CA ALA A 196 -8.55 -7.24 -15.84
C ALA A 196 -9.15 -8.20 -14.79
N ALA A 197 -9.23 -7.79 -13.52
CA ALA A 197 -9.81 -8.61 -12.46
C ALA A 197 -11.35 -8.64 -12.57
N PRO A 198 -12.00 -9.75 -12.20
CA PRO A 198 -13.44 -9.73 -11.96
C PRO A 198 -13.77 -8.84 -10.75
N PRO A 199 -15.05 -8.50 -10.54
CA PRO A 199 -15.48 -7.80 -9.32
C PRO A 199 -14.95 -8.49 -8.06
N LEU A 200 -14.53 -7.69 -7.08
CA LEU A 200 -14.00 -8.19 -5.81
C LEU A 200 -15.03 -9.11 -5.14
N SER A 201 -14.59 -10.31 -4.73
CA SER A 201 -15.38 -11.26 -3.95
C SER A 201 -14.82 -11.41 -2.54
N ASP A 202 -15.68 -11.86 -1.61
CA ASP A 202 -15.29 -12.26 -0.26
C ASP A 202 -14.18 -13.31 -0.29
N GLY A 203 -14.24 -14.27 -1.22
CA GLY A 203 -13.18 -15.27 -1.43
C GLY A 203 -11.83 -14.66 -1.82
N THR A 204 -11.80 -13.56 -2.56
CA THR A 204 -10.54 -12.86 -2.92
C THR A 204 -9.99 -12.10 -1.72
N VAL A 205 -10.85 -11.44 -0.93
CA VAL A 205 -10.46 -10.78 0.33
C VAL A 205 -9.91 -11.81 1.32
N ARG A 206 -10.62 -12.93 1.51
CA ARG A 206 -10.18 -14.05 2.36
C ARG A 206 -8.82 -14.59 1.92
N ALA A 207 -8.65 -14.90 0.64
CA ALA A 207 -7.40 -15.46 0.13
C ALA A 207 -6.21 -14.52 0.36
N PHE A 208 -6.40 -13.21 0.15
CA PHE A 208 -5.38 -12.20 0.44
C PHE A 208 -5.03 -12.17 1.93
N LEU A 209 -6.00 -12.03 2.83
CA LEU A 209 -5.75 -11.94 4.27
C LEU A 209 -5.08 -13.20 4.83
N VAL A 210 -5.45 -14.39 4.34
CA VAL A 210 -4.82 -15.64 4.73
C VAL A 210 -3.35 -15.69 4.33
N GLU A 211 -3.01 -15.25 3.11
CA GLU A 211 -1.61 -15.21 2.68
C GLU A 211 -0.83 -14.13 3.43
N PHE A 212 -1.38 -12.92 3.52
CA PHE A 212 -0.78 -11.79 4.20
C PHE A 212 -0.45 -12.10 5.67
N TYR A 213 -1.40 -12.65 6.43
CA TYR A 213 -1.18 -12.98 7.83
C TYR A 213 -0.19 -14.14 8.01
N ARG A 214 -0.12 -15.08 7.06
CA ARG A 214 0.91 -16.14 7.07
C ARG A 214 2.31 -15.59 6.88
N GLU A 215 2.49 -14.67 5.93
CA GLU A 215 3.78 -14.02 5.68
C GLU A 215 4.26 -13.18 6.87
N LEU A 216 3.32 -12.73 7.72
CA LEU A 216 3.61 -12.03 8.97
C LEU A 216 3.62 -12.94 10.22
N GLY A 217 3.70 -14.26 10.01
CA GLY A 217 4.05 -15.23 11.06
C GLY A 217 2.89 -16.03 11.64
N SER A 218 1.65 -15.83 11.18
CA SER A 218 0.50 -16.62 11.62
C SER A 218 0.38 -17.94 10.82
N ALA A 219 0.67 -19.08 11.44
CA ALA A 219 0.63 -20.39 10.77
C ALA A 219 -0.78 -20.76 10.23
N GLU A 220 -1.82 -20.54 11.03
CA GLU A 220 -3.22 -20.87 10.68
C GLU A 220 -4.13 -19.65 10.90
N PRO A 221 -4.06 -18.60 10.04
CA PRO A 221 -4.75 -17.33 10.29
C PRO A 221 -6.25 -17.46 10.53
N GLU A 222 -6.93 -18.34 9.78
CA GLU A 222 -8.38 -18.53 9.89
C GLU A 222 -8.82 -19.20 11.21
N ARG A 223 -7.88 -19.77 11.96
CA ARG A 223 -8.12 -20.41 13.26
C ARG A 223 -7.51 -19.65 14.42
N ASP A 224 -6.72 -18.61 14.14
CA ASP A 224 -6.12 -17.77 15.16
C ASP A 224 -7.21 -16.89 15.79
N PRO A 225 -7.45 -17.00 17.12
CA PRO A 225 -8.41 -16.15 17.81
C PRO A 225 -8.17 -14.65 17.63
N LEU A 226 -6.92 -14.24 17.36
CA LEU A 226 -6.57 -12.85 17.10
C LEU A 226 -7.31 -12.27 15.88
N TYR A 227 -7.56 -13.08 14.86
CA TYR A 227 -8.18 -12.65 13.60
C TYR A 227 -9.63 -13.11 13.44
N ALA A 228 -10.23 -13.67 14.49
CA ALA A 228 -11.57 -14.26 14.43
C ALA A 228 -12.63 -13.23 13.97
N ASP A 229 -12.59 -12.02 14.51
CA ASP A 229 -13.52 -10.95 14.12
C ASP A 229 -13.32 -10.50 12.68
N THR A 230 -12.07 -10.46 12.21
CA THR A 230 -11.75 -10.17 10.81
C THR A 230 -12.37 -11.19 9.89
N PHE A 231 -12.13 -12.48 10.10
CA PHE A 231 -12.67 -13.53 9.23
C PHE A 231 -14.21 -13.66 9.33
N ALA A 232 -14.79 -13.46 10.52
CA ALA A 232 -16.24 -13.39 10.67
C ALA A 232 -16.86 -12.23 9.88
N SER A 233 -16.20 -11.07 9.84
CA SER A 233 -16.65 -9.93 9.04
C SER A 233 -16.49 -10.16 7.53
N VAL A 234 -15.48 -10.93 7.10
CA VAL A 234 -15.33 -11.36 5.71
C VAL A 234 -16.46 -12.31 5.32
N ASP A 235 -16.82 -13.27 6.18
CA ASP A 235 -17.97 -14.16 5.96
C ASP A 235 -19.28 -13.40 5.82
N ALA A 236 -19.45 -12.31 6.58
CA ALA A 236 -20.63 -11.43 6.47
C ALA A 236 -20.72 -10.67 5.14
N LEU A 237 -19.64 -10.65 4.32
CA LEU A 237 -19.71 -10.11 2.96
C LEU A 237 -20.39 -11.06 1.98
N ALA A 238 -20.45 -12.36 2.28
CA ALA A 238 -21.01 -13.35 1.40
C ALA A 238 -22.48 -13.03 1.05
N GLY A 239 -22.79 -13.02 -0.25
CA GLY A 239 -24.14 -12.74 -0.74
C GLY A 239 -24.54 -11.26 -0.73
N ARG A 240 -23.68 -10.33 -0.30
CA ARG A 240 -23.94 -8.88 -0.48
C ARG A 240 -23.98 -8.53 -1.97
N ARG A 241 -24.96 -7.73 -2.35
CA ARG A 241 -25.08 -7.18 -3.73
C ARG A 241 -23.95 -6.21 -4.07
N THR A 242 -23.45 -5.50 -3.07
CA THR A 242 -22.32 -4.57 -3.19
C THR A 242 -21.35 -4.83 -2.05
N LEU A 243 -20.11 -5.14 -2.40
CA LEU A 243 -19.04 -5.50 -1.48
C LEU A 243 -18.15 -4.29 -1.11
N LEU A 244 -18.27 -3.20 -1.86
CA LEU A 244 -17.42 -2.01 -1.73
C LEU A 244 -18.25 -0.78 -1.36
N GLU A 245 -17.70 0.04 -0.48
CA GLU A 245 -18.32 1.28 -0.03
C GLU A 245 -17.44 2.47 -0.47
N PRO A 246 -18.03 3.60 -0.92
CA PRO A 246 -17.26 4.81 -1.16
C PRO A 246 -16.47 5.22 0.10
N LEU A 247 -15.23 5.68 -0.08
CA LEU A 247 -14.45 6.21 1.05
C LEU A 247 -15.05 7.51 1.60
N ILE A 248 -15.76 8.28 0.77
CA ILE A 248 -16.41 9.52 1.17
C ILE A 248 -17.87 9.44 0.73
N ASP A 249 -18.77 9.63 1.69
CA ASP A 249 -20.18 9.90 1.39
C ASP A 249 -20.31 11.34 0.88
N GLU A 250 -20.48 11.52 -0.43
CA GLU A 250 -20.66 12.84 -1.04
C GLU A 250 -21.88 13.60 -0.47
N CYS A 251 -22.84 12.89 0.12
CA CYS A 251 -24.01 13.47 0.81
C CYS A 251 -23.69 14.22 2.12
N ARG A 252 -22.47 14.12 2.66
CA ARG A 252 -22.09 14.78 3.94
C ARG A 252 -21.14 15.96 3.80
N VAL A 253 -20.76 16.35 2.57
CA VAL A 253 -19.79 17.44 2.32
C VAL A 253 -20.45 18.81 2.11
N THR A 254 -21.78 18.90 2.25
CA THR A 254 -22.52 20.17 2.26
C THR A 254 -23.22 20.40 3.59
N ALA A 255 -22.44 20.77 4.60
CA ALA A 255 -22.91 21.42 5.83
C ALA A 255 -21.85 22.41 6.32
#